data_AF-B8F3V6-F1
#
_entry.id   AF-B8F3V6-F1
#
_cell.length_a   1.000
_cell.length_b   1.000
_cell.length_c   1.000
_cell.angle_alpha   90.00
_cell.angle_beta   90.00
_cell.angle_gamma   90.00
#
_symmetry.space_group_name_H-M   'P 1'
#
loop_
_entity.id
_entity.type
_entity.pdbx_description
1 polymer ?
#
loop_
_entity_poly.entity_id
_entity_poly.type
_entity_poly.pdbx_seq_one_letter_code
_entity_poly.pdbx_strand_id
1 'polypeptide(L)'
;MLKIANKFISSSISMAFLGVTGWSVAYAYGWGQSYFYGFPWWYVDVGISNVARSLGYVLWNTAILFLTYLIGLYILIKAKKYMPEPYIQFLRAYILICIGLSPLLFGYIASIGRCNTYVGLGYLLLILLFTLIFKNYINHNIPSISVKATMQFLYKNQVYIIICTYCCFVMFAFVTGYIRPNFKNTLDIIDIDHKTYYILAKYNDTFILANEIYANNDNFYIYKLSPNSLFHIKVVKVSTSK
;
A
#
# COMPACT_ATOMS: atom_id res chain seq x y z
N MET A 1 26.08 4.77 15.81
CA MET A 1 24.78 4.50 15.18
C MET A 1 24.68 3.08 14.62
N LEU A 2 25.66 2.59 13.86
CA LEU A 2 25.66 1.23 13.29
C LEU A 2 25.51 0.10 14.33
N LYS A 3 26.20 0.17 15.47
CA LYS A 3 26.09 -0.84 16.56
C LYS A 3 24.70 -0.96 17.17
N ILE A 4 23.95 0.15 17.23
CA ILE A 4 22.59 0.21 17.79
C ILE A 4 21.58 -0.33 16.76
N ALA A 5 21.74 0.06 15.49
CA ALA A 5 20.95 -0.50 14.39
C ALA A 5 21.14 -2.03 14.28
N ASN A 6 22.38 -2.53 14.44
CA ASN A 6 22.67 -3.95 14.38
C ASN A 6 22.00 -4.75 15.51
N LYS A 7 21.95 -4.18 16.73
CA LYS A 7 21.26 -4.79 17.88
C LYS A 7 19.74 -4.78 17.72
N PHE A 8 19.19 -3.81 17.00
CA PHE A 8 17.76 -3.71 16.70
C PHE A 8 17.35 -4.73 15.63
N ILE A 9 18.13 -4.80 14.53
CA ILE A 9 17.95 -5.76 13.44
C ILE A 9 18.13 -7.20 13.92
N SER A 10 19.09 -7.46 14.82
CA SER A 10 19.33 -8.80 15.38
C SER A 10 18.40 -9.18 16.53
N SER A 11 17.39 -8.36 16.84
CA SER A 11 16.44 -8.68 17.90
C SER A 11 15.34 -9.62 17.39
N SER A 12 14.93 -10.59 18.21
CA SER A 12 13.82 -11.49 17.91
C SER A 12 12.52 -10.74 17.60
N ILE A 13 12.35 -9.56 18.20
CA ILE A 13 11.21 -8.66 17.97
C ILE A 13 11.21 -8.12 16.53
N SER A 14 12.37 -7.73 16.00
CA SER A 14 12.47 -7.25 14.61
C SER A 14 12.17 -8.36 13.60
N MET A 15 12.65 -9.58 13.85
CA MET A 15 12.34 -10.72 12.99
C MET A 15 10.86 -11.12 13.05
N ALA A 16 10.27 -11.14 14.25
CA ALA A 16 8.84 -11.38 14.41
C ALA A 16 8.02 -10.29 13.70
N PHE A 17 8.41 -9.02 13.83
CA PHE A 17 7.77 -7.90 13.13
C PHE A 17 7.82 -8.07 11.61
N LEU A 18 9.00 -8.40 11.04
CA LEU A 18 9.14 -8.60 9.60
C LEU A 18 8.33 -9.80 9.11
N GLY A 19 8.31 -10.90 9.87
CA GLY A 19 7.50 -12.07 9.56
C GLY A 19 6.01 -11.74 9.54
N VAL A 20 5.47 -11.21 10.64
CA VAL A 20 4.05 -10.83 10.74
C VAL A 20 3.68 -9.80 9.68
N THR A 21 4.50 -8.76 9.50
CA THR A 21 4.24 -7.73 8.48
C THR A 21 4.24 -8.31 7.07
N GLY A 22 5.18 -9.20 6.74
CA GLY A 22 5.27 -9.83 5.42
C GLY A 22 4.02 -10.65 5.09
N TRP A 23 3.56 -11.48 6.02
CA TRP A 23 2.34 -12.27 5.84
C TRP A 23 1.10 -11.38 5.76
N SER A 24 0.94 -10.41 6.66
CA SER A 24 -0.20 -9.49 6.65
C SER A 24 -0.27 -8.65 5.38
N VAL A 25 0.88 -8.16 4.89
CA VAL A 25 0.97 -7.43 3.62
C VAL A 25 0.54 -8.31 2.45
N ALA A 26 0.93 -9.57 2.43
CA ALA A 26 0.54 -10.49 1.36
C ALA A 26 -0.96 -10.84 1.38
N TYR A 27 -1.53 -11.07 2.57
CA TYR A 27 -2.98 -11.27 2.72
C TYR A 27 -3.76 -10.02 2.33
N ALA A 28 -3.38 -8.86 2.84
CA ALA A 28 -4.03 -7.59 2.52
C ALA A 28 -3.98 -7.28 1.02
N TYR A 29 -2.83 -7.52 0.37
CA TYR A 29 -2.71 -7.42 -1.08
C TYR A 29 -3.68 -8.38 -1.80
N GLY A 30 -3.78 -9.64 -1.37
CA GLY A 30 -4.73 -10.60 -1.91
C GLY A 30 -6.19 -10.21 -1.69
N TRP A 31 -6.53 -9.66 -0.52
CA TRP A 31 -7.86 -9.12 -0.22
C TRP A 31 -8.20 -7.92 -1.11
N GLY A 32 -7.23 -7.06 -1.43
CA GLY A 32 -7.42 -6.00 -2.42
C GLY A 32 -7.79 -6.55 -3.80
N GLN A 33 -7.14 -7.63 -4.25
CA GLN A 33 -7.47 -8.30 -5.51
C GLN A 33 -8.86 -8.97 -5.47
N SER A 34 -9.17 -9.65 -4.36
CA SER A 34 -10.49 -10.25 -4.10
C SER A 34 -11.59 -9.20 -4.18
N TYR A 35 -11.40 -8.06 -3.51
CA TYR A 35 -12.36 -6.96 -3.53
C TYR A 35 -12.52 -6.34 -4.93
N PHE A 36 -11.44 -6.26 -5.71
CA PHE A 36 -11.51 -5.78 -7.10
C PHE A 36 -12.31 -6.73 -8.01
N TYR A 37 -12.01 -8.02 -7.95
CA TYR A 37 -12.62 -9.02 -8.82
C TYR A 37 -13.96 -9.57 -8.31
N GLY A 38 -14.37 -9.28 -7.08
CA GLY A 38 -15.67 -9.70 -6.51
C GLY A 38 -15.70 -11.09 -5.86
N PHE A 39 -14.62 -11.86 -5.93
CA PHE A 39 -14.60 -13.18 -5.28
C PHE A 39 -14.35 -13.06 -3.76
N PRO A 40 -14.86 -13.97 -2.91
CA PRO A 40 -14.72 -13.88 -1.47
C PRO A 40 -13.29 -13.94 -0.94
N TRP A 41 -13.00 -13.11 0.06
CA TRP A 41 -11.67 -12.95 0.67
C TRP A 41 -11.14 -14.21 1.37
N TRP A 42 -12.00 -15.14 1.80
CA TRP A 42 -11.58 -16.42 2.41
C TRP A 42 -10.96 -17.41 1.42
N TYR A 43 -11.06 -17.16 0.10
CA TYR A 43 -10.34 -17.95 -0.92
C TYR A 43 -8.93 -17.42 -1.21
N VAL A 44 -8.53 -16.31 -0.58
CA VAL A 44 -7.17 -15.78 -0.70
C VAL A 44 -6.20 -16.67 0.09
N ASP A 45 -5.35 -17.40 -0.64
CA ASP A 45 -4.29 -18.20 -0.05
C ASP A 45 -2.90 -17.61 -0.39
N VAL A 46 -2.07 -17.45 0.64
CA VAL A 46 -0.80 -16.72 0.52
C VAL A 46 0.36 -17.71 0.58
N GLY A 47 1.18 -17.70 -0.47
CA GLY A 47 2.47 -18.37 -0.48
C GLY A 47 3.64 -17.43 -0.24
N ILE A 48 4.83 -18.01 -0.05
CA ILE A 48 6.11 -17.27 0.09
C ILE A 48 6.34 -16.32 -1.11
N SER A 49 6.01 -16.75 -2.32
CA SER A 49 6.16 -15.93 -3.52
C SER A 49 5.23 -14.71 -3.55
N ASN A 50 4.11 -14.75 -2.83
CA ASN A 50 3.18 -13.62 -2.71
C ASN A 50 3.75 -12.60 -1.72
N VAL A 51 4.34 -13.05 -0.60
CA VAL A 51 5.02 -12.20 0.39
C VAL A 51 6.11 -11.34 -0.24
N ALA A 52 7.00 -11.94 -1.04
CA ALA A 52 8.08 -11.18 -1.67
C ALA A 52 7.55 -10.10 -2.63
N ARG A 53 6.53 -10.44 -3.43
CA ARG A 53 5.94 -9.51 -4.42
C ARG A 53 5.16 -8.38 -3.76
N SER A 54 4.30 -8.69 -2.78
CA SER A 54 3.50 -7.69 -2.07
C SER A 54 4.38 -6.73 -1.27
N LEU A 55 5.41 -7.23 -0.58
CA LEU A 55 6.39 -6.39 0.11
C LEU A 55 7.15 -5.50 -0.88
N GLY A 56 7.57 -6.02 -2.03
CA GLY A 56 8.20 -5.22 -3.08
C GLY A 56 7.35 -4.02 -3.49
N TYR A 57 6.04 -4.22 -3.68
CA TYR A 57 5.12 -3.12 -4.00
C TYR A 57 4.99 -2.10 -2.86
N VAL A 58 4.82 -2.56 -1.62
CA VAL A 58 4.71 -1.66 -0.46
C VAL A 58 6.00 -0.86 -0.28
N LEU A 59 7.16 -1.50 -0.36
CA LEU A 59 8.46 -0.84 -0.28
C LEU A 59 8.62 0.22 -1.37
N TRP A 60 8.23 -0.10 -2.61
CA TRP A 60 8.26 0.86 -3.71
C TRP A 60 7.38 2.10 -3.43
N ASN A 61 6.14 1.89 -2.99
CA ASN A 61 5.23 2.98 -2.61
C ASN A 61 5.80 3.83 -1.47
N THR A 62 6.37 3.19 -0.44
CA THR A 62 6.99 3.92 0.67
C THR A 62 8.22 4.71 0.24
N ALA A 63 9.01 4.20 -0.72
CA ALA A 63 10.15 4.92 -1.29
C ALA A 63 9.71 6.17 -2.06
N ILE A 64 8.62 6.08 -2.85
CA ILE A 64 8.04 7.24 -3.53
C ILE A 64 7.61 8.29 -2.51
N LEU A 65 6.84 7.91 -1.48
CA LEU A 65 6.38 8.85 -0.45
C LEU A 65 7.54 9.49 0.32
N PHE A 66 8.58 8.71 0.61
CA PHE A 66 9.78 9.22 1.25
C PHE A 66 10.50 10.26 0.35
N LEU A 67 10.63 10.00 -0.94
CA LEU A 67 11.19 10.97 -1.89
C LEU A 67 10.33 12.23 -1.98
N THR A 68 9.01 12.09 -2.07
CA THR A 68 8.08 13.23 -2.08
C THR A 68 8.21 14.07 -0.80
N TYR A 69 8.37 13.42 0.36
CA TYR A 69 8.62 14.11 1.61
C TYR A 69 9.94 14.89 1.59
N LEU A 70 11.03 14.28 1.12
CA LEU A 70 12.33 14.94 1.04
C LEU A 70 12.30 16.18 0.14
N ILE A 71 11.61 16.08 -1.02
CA ILE A 71 11.40 17.21 -1.92
C ILE A 71 10.61 18.32 -1.21
N GLY A 72 9.51 17.97 -0.54
CA GLY A 72 8.71 18.92 0.22
C GLY A 72 9.51 19.61 1.34
N LEU A 73 10.33 18.85 2.06
CA LEU A 73 11.22 19.37 3.09
C LEU A 73 12.25 20.35 2.53
N TYR A 74 12.86 20.02 1.39
CA TYR A 74 13.83 20.88 0.73
C TYR A 74 13.21 22.23 0.33
N ILE A 75 12.02 22.21 -0.25
CA ILE A 75 11.27 23.42 -0.60
C ILE A 75 10.97 24.25 0.65
N LEU A 76 10.56 23.60 1.74
CA LEU A 76 10.21 24.25 3.00
C LEU A 76 11.43 24.90 3.66
N ILE A 77 12.61 24.29 3.58
CA ILE A 77 13.88 24.89 4.04
C ILE A 77 14.22 26.15 3.24
N LYS A 78 14.03 26.13 1.91
CA LYS A 78 14.24 27.32 1.06
C LYS A 78 13.23 28.42 1.36
N ALA A 79 11.96 28.05 1.53
CA ALA A 79 10.87 28.99 1.85
C ALA A 79 11.03 29.64 3.23
N LYS A 80 11.73 28.97 4.16
CA LYS A 80 12.00 29.48 5.50
C LYS A 80 12.61 30.88 5.52
N LYS A 81 13.41 31.25 4.51
CA LYS A 81 14.01 32.60 4.40
C LYS A 81 12.97 33.71 4.19
N TYR A 82 11.80 33.37 3.65
CA TYR A 82 10.79 34.33 3.20
C TYR A 82 9.50 34.29 4.04
N MET A 83 9.41 33.39 5.01
CA MET A 83 8.18 33.16 5.78
C MET A 83 8.44 33.16 7.29
N PRO A 84 7.50 33.68 8.10
CA PRO A 84 7.60 33.59 9.55
C PRO A 84 7.55 32.13 10.04
N GLU A 85 8.27 31.84 11.12
CA GLU A 85 8.39 30.49 11.71
C GLU A 85 7.03 29.77 11.97
N PRO A 86 5.97 30.44 12.46
CA PRO A 86 4.67 29.78 12.68
C PRO A 86 4.05 29.17 11.41
N TYR A 87 4.21 29.83 10.26
CA TYR A 87 3.67 29.36 8.99
C TYR A 87 4.47 28.16 8.46
N ILE A 88 5.79 28.18 8.63
CA ILE A 88 6.67 27.06 8.28
C ILE A 88 6.33 25.82 9.13
N GLN A 89 6.11 26.01 10.43
CA GLN A 89 5.70 24.93 11.33
C GLN A 89 4.33 24.36 10.96
N PHE A 90 3.36 25.21 10.58
CA PHE A 90 2.06 24.77 10.10
C PHE A 90 2.17 23.97 8.80
N LEU A 91 2.89 24.49 7.81
CA LEU A 91 3.07 23.85 6.50
C LEU A 91 3.75 22.49 6.64
N ARG A 92 4.73 22.36 7.53
CA ARG A 92 5.39 21.08 7.81
C ARG A 92 4.43 20.05 8.39
N ALA A 93 3.62 20.44 9.37
CA ALA A 93 2.59 19.56 9.94
C ALA A 93 1.57 19.14 8.87
N TYR A 94 1.17 20.08 8.01
CA TYR A 94 0.28 19.82 6.88
C TYR A 94 0.85 18.78 5.90
N ILE A 95 2.12 18.93 5.50
CA ILE A 95 2.81 17.99 4.60
C ILE A 95 2.89 16.59 5.23
N LEU A 96 3.27 16.50 6.51
CA LEU A 96 3.37 15.22 7.22
C LEU A 96 2.03 14.48 7.28
N ILE A 97 0.95 15.20 7.58
CA ILE A 97 -0.40 14.62 7.65
C ILE A 97 -0.90 14.24 6.26
N CYS A 98 -0.64 15.05 5.24
CA CYS A 98 -0.98 14.73 3.85
C CYS A 98 -0.30 13.42 3.40
N ILE A 99 0.98 13.22 3.73
CA ILE A 99 1.69 11.97 3.41
C ILE A 99 1.10 10.80 4.21
N GLY A 100 0.86 10.99 5.51
CA GLY A 100 0.30 9.95 6.38
C GLY A 100 -1.09 9.48 5.95
N LEU A 101 -1.92 10.39 5.44
CA LEU A 101 -3.28 10.08 4.99
C LEU A 101 -3.38 9.75 3.49
N SER A 102 -2.27 9.85 2.74
CA SER A 102 -2.24 9.50 1.32
C SER A 102 -2.77 8.09 0.97
N PRO A 103 -2.55 7.00 1.76
CA PRO A 103 -3.13 5.71 1.43
C PRO A 103 -4.67 5.73 1.39
N LEU A 104 -5.34 6.58 2.19
CA LEU A 104 -6.80 6.69 2.19
C LEU A 104 -7.32 7.29 0.87
N LEU A 105 -6.68 8.35 0.38
CA LEU A 105 -7.06 8.96 -0.89
C LEU A 105 -6.84 8.00 -2.06
N PHE A 106 -5.67 7.35 -2.10
CA PHE A 106 -5.39 6.37 -3.14
C PHE A 106 -6.36 5.19 -3.08
N GLY A 107 -6.68 4.68 -1.89
CA GLY A 107 -7.67 3.61 -1.70
C GLY A 107 -9.06 4.01 -2.20
N TYR A 108 -9.51 5.22 -1.89
CA TYR A 108 -10.80 5.71 -2.37
C TYR A 108 -10.86 5.83 -3.90
N ILE A 109 -9.85 6.50 -4.50
CA ILE A 109 -9.78 6.69 -5.95
C ILE A 109 -9.74 5.34 -6.66
N ALA A 110 -9.00 4.40 -6.09
CA ALA A 110 -8.95 3.04 -6.56
C ALA A 110 -10.34 2.42 -6.57
N SER A 111 -11.02 2.37 -5.43
CA SER A 111 -12.31 1.68 -5.27
C SER A 111 -13.38 2.16 -6.25
N ILE A 112 -13.44 3.46 -6.53
CA ILE A 112 -14.51 4.05 -7.34
C ILE A 112 -14.07 4.23 -8.81
N GLY A 113 -12.77 4.17 -9.10
CA GLY A 113 -12.22 4.35 -10.45
C GLY A 113 -12.43 5.76 -11.03
N ARG A 114 -12.88 6.72 -10.22
CA ARG A 114 -13.14 8.12 -10.61
C ARG A 114 -12.56 9.08 -9.59
N CYS A 115 -11.84 10.10 -10.07
CA CYS A 115 -11.40 11.20 -9.25
C CYS A 115 -12.52 12.25 -9.17
N ASN A 116 -13.35 12.17 -8.14
CA ASN A 116 -14.40 13.15 -7.90
C ASN A 116 -13.79 14.39 -7.21
N THR A 117 -14.01 15.58 -7.78
CA THR A 117 -13.50 16.85 -7.25
C THR A 117 -13.97 17.10 -5.82
N TYR A 118 -15.21 16.72 -5.47
CA TYR A 118 -15.73 16.84 -4.10
C TYR A 118 -14.97 16.00 -3.08
N VAL A 119 -14.44 14.85 -3.50
CA VAL A 119 -13.64 13.97 -2.63
C VAL A 119 -12.25 14.56 -2.45
N GLY A 120 -11.65 15.10 -3.51
CA GLY A 120 -10.39 15.83 -3.40
C GLY A 120 -10.50 17.00 -2.43
N LEU A 121 -11.58 17.79 -2.52
CA LEU A 121 -11.85 18.88 -1.58
C LEU A 121 -12.10 18.37 -0.16
N GLY A 122 -12.90 17.31 0.01
CA GLY A 122 -13.11 16.66 1.31
C GLY A 122 -11.82 16.16 1.95
N TYR A 123 -10.92 15.57 1.15
CA TYR A 123 -9.60 15.13 1.58
C TYR A 123 -8.71 16.30 2.04
N LEU A 124 -8.67 17.39 1.27
CA LEU A 124 -7.92 18.59 1.66
C LEU A 124 -8.47 19.22 2.94
N LEU A 125 -9.80 19.29 3.09
CA LEU A 125 -10.45 19.75 4.32
C LEU A 125 -10.12 18.84 5.50
N LEU A 126 -10.12 17.53 5.30
CA LEU A 126 -9.75 16.56 6.32
C LEU A 126 -8.28 16.73 6.75
N ILE A 127 -7.34 16.87 5.80
CA ILE A 127 -5.94 17.19 6.15
C ILE A 127 -5.86 18.49 6.93
N LEU A 128 -6.58 19.53 6.54
CA LEU A 128 -6.57 20.82 7.21
C LEU A 128 -7.07 20.68 8.66
N LEU A 129 -8.19 19.97 8.88
CA LEU A 129 -8.73 19.68 10.21
C LEU A 129 -7.73 18.92 11.07
N PHE A 130 -7.16 17.83 10.56
CA PHE A 130 -6.14 17.07 11.27
C PHE A 130 -4.90 17.92 11.55
N THR A 131 -4.49 18.79 10.64
CA THR A 131 -3.38 19.72 10.85
C THR A 131 -3.67 20.68 11.99
N LEU A 132 -4.87 21.25 12.06
CA LEU A 132 -5.24 22.15 13.15
C LEU A 132 -5.22 21.45 14.52
N ILE A 133 -5.67 20.19 14.58
CA ILE A 133 -5.70 19.38 15.80
C ILE A 133 -4.28 18.97 16.23
N PHE A 134 -3.48 18.46 15.30
CA PHE A 134 -2.20 17.80 15.60
C PHE A 134 -0.97 18.71 15.47
N LYS A 135 -1.07 19.92 14.89
CA LYS A 135 0.09 20.80 14.69
C LYS A 135 0.88 21.05 15.98
N ASN A 136 0.19 21.30 17.10
CA ASN A 136 0.83 21.62 18.36
C ASN A 136 1.61 20.41 18.90
N TYR A 137 1.01 19.22 18.80
CA TYR A 137 1.66 17.97 19.19
C TYR A 137 2.87 17.66 18.30
N ILE A 138 2.75 17.81 16.98
CA ILE A 138 3.83 17.56 16.03
C ILE A 138 4.98 18.55 16.27
N ASN A 139 4.68 19.83 16.43
CA ASN A 139 5.69 20.87 16.61
C ASN A 139 6.38 20.77 17.97
N HIS A 140 5.67 20.35 19.02
CA HIS A 140 6.27 20.12 20.34
C HIS A 140 7.26 18.94 20.31
N ASN A 141 6.92 17.86 19.63
CA ASN A 141 7.73 16.65 19.57
C ASN A 141 8.84 16.68 18.52
N ILE A 142 8.66 17.45 17.45
CA ILE A 142 9.63 17.64 16.37
C ILE A 142 9.90 19.16 16.23
N PRO A 143 10.56 19.78 17.21
CA PRO A 143 10.69 21.24 17.28
C PRO A 143 11.61 21.80 16.18
N SER A 144 12.52 20.99 15.64
CA SER A 144 13.43 21.41 14.58
C SER A 144 13.53 20.39 13.45
N ILE A 145 13.92 20.84 12.26
CA ILE A 145 14.29 19.99 11.11
C ILE A 145 15.70 19.42 11.37
N SER A 146 15.92 18.78 12.51
CA SER A 146 17.20 18.15 12.83
C SER A 146 17.04 16.65 12.92
N VAL A 147 17.94 15.92 12.26
CA VAL A 147 17.95 14.45 12.26
C VAL A 147 18.03 13.91 13.68
N LYS A 148 18.76 14.60 14.58
CA LYS A 148 18.94 14.20 15.98
C LYS A 148 17.63 14.24 16.78
N ALA A 149 16.83 15.30 16.63
CA ALA A 149 15.53 15.41 17.28
C ALA A 149 14.56 14.34 16.77
N THR A 150 14.54 14.09 15.46
CA THR A 150 13.72 13.03 14.85
C THR A 150 14.12 11.66 15.37
N MET A 151 15.41 11.34 15.44
CA MET A 151 15.88 10.05 15.95
C MET A 151 15.56 9.84 17.43
N GLN A 152 15.63 10.91 18.25
CA GLN A 152 15.26 10.85 19.65
C GLN A 152 13.76 10.62 19.84
N PHE A 153 12.92 11.28 19.03
CA PHE A 153 11.48 11.03 18.99
C PHE A 153 11.17 9.59 18.57
N LEU A 154 11.84 9.09 17.52
CA LEU A 154 11.66 7.72 17.02
C LEU A 154 11.97 6.68 18.10
N TYR A 155 13.06 6.90 18.84
CA TYR A 155 13.46 6.01 19.92
C TYR A 155 12.48 6.06 21.10
N LYS A 156 12.06 7.26 21.51
CA LYS A 156 11.11 7.45 22.61
C LYS A 156 9.75 6.79 22.34
N ASN A 157 9.29 6.81 21.10
CA ASN A 157 7.97 6.32 20.70
C ASN A 157 8.02 5.04 19.86
N GLN A 158 9.08 4.24 20.01
CA GLN A 158 9.38 3.09 19.16
C GLN A 158 8.19 2.13 18.94
N VAL A 159 7.42 1.81 19.99
CA VAL A 159 6.28 0.87 19.91
C VAL A 159 5.17 1.43 19.03
N TYR A 160 4.81 2.70 19.24
CA TYR A 160 3.78 3.37 18.43
C TYR A 160 4.18 3.47 16.95
N ILE A 161 5.47 3.69 16.68
CA ILE A 161 5.99 3.77 15.31
C ILE A 161 5.96 2.41 14.63
N ILE A 162 6.31 1.34 15.33
CA ILE A 162 6.23 -0.03 14.81
C ILE A 162 4.78 -0.37 14.44
N ILE A 163 3.82 -0.09 15.33
CA ILE A 163 2.39 -0.32 15.09
C ILE A 163 1.88 0.53 13.91
N CYS A 164 2.22 1.82 13.89
CA CYS A 164 1.81 2.72 12.81
C CYS A 164 2.39 2.27 11.46
N THR A 165 3.66 1.86 11.44
CA THR A 165 4.32 1.35 10.23
C THR A 165 3.63 0.08 9.74
N TYR A 166 3.30 -0.85 10.64
CA TYR A 166 2.53 -2.05 10.30
C TYR A 166 1.18 -1.70 9.66
N CYS A 167 0.39 -0.82 10.29
CA CYS A 167 -0.90 -0.40 9.77
C CYS A 167 -0.77 0.25 8.37
N CYS A 168 0.21 1.13 8.19
CA CYS A 168 0.48 1.76 6.89
C CYS A 168 0.86 0.71 5.83
N PHE A 169 1.70 -0.26 6.16
CA PHE A 169 2.13 -1.31 5.23
C PHE A 169 0.95 -2.17 4.78
N VAL A 170 0.11 -2.60 5.72
CA VAL A 170 -1.10 -3.38 5.45
C VAL A 170 -2.08 -2.58 4.55
N MET A 171 -2.31 -1.30 4.87
CA MET A 171 -3.17 -0.43 4.06
C MET A 171 -2.62 -0.23 2.65
N PHE A 172 -1.33 0.07 2.50
CA PHE A 172 -0.71 0.20 1.17
C PHE A 172 -0.78 -1.10 0.38
N ALA A 173 -0.62 -2.24 1.04
CA ALA A 173 -0.72 -3.54 0.40
C ALA A 173 -2.12 -3.77 -0.17
N PHE A 174 -3.15 -3.52 0.63
CA PHE A 174 -4.55 -3.62 0.20
C PHE A 174 -4.84 -2.71 -0.99
N VAL A 175 -4.50 -1.44 -0.88
CA VAL A 175 -4.71 -0.45 -1.95
C VAL A 175 -3.97 -0.87 -3.22
N THR A 176 -2.73 -1.34 -3.11
CA THR A 176 -1.97 -1.81 -4.28
C THR A 176 -2.59 -3.06 -4.90
N GLY A 177 -3.06 -4.00 -4.08
CA GLY A 177 -3.76 -5.20 -4.52
C GLY A 177 -5.02 -4.88 -5.31
N TYR A 178 -5.77 -3.88 -4.88
CA TYR A 178 -6.97 -3.41 -5.57
C TYR A 178 -6.64 -2.63 -6.85
N ILE A 179 -5.66 -1.72 -6.80
CA ILE A 179 -5.32 -0.84 -7.92
C ILE A 179 -4.69 -1.61 -9.08
N ARG A 180 -3.76 -2.54 -8.79
CA ARG A 180 -2.92 -3.16 -9.81
C ARG A 180 -3.69 -3.85 -10.95
N PRO A 181 -4.79 -4.59 -10.70
CA PRO A 181 -5.65 -5.10 -11.76
C PRO A 181 -6.08 -4.06 -12.80
N ASN A 182 -6.37 -2.81 -12.40
CA ASN A 182 -6.79 -1.73 -13.32
C ASN A 182 -5.71 -1.35 -14.35
N PHE A 183 -4.43 -1.57 -14.02
CA PHE A 183 -3.30 -1.25 -14.89
C PHE A 183 -2.77 -2.46 -15.66
N LYS A 184 -3.44 -3.61 -15.53
CA LYS A 184 -2.98 -4.87 -16.11
C LYS A 184 -3.46 -4.96 -17.56
N ASN A 185 -2.57 -4.63 -18.51
CA ASN A 185 -2.88 -4.66 -19.95
C ASN A 185 -2.82 -6.07 -20.56
N THR A 186 -2.39 -7.07 -19.79
CA THR A 186 -2.29 -8.47 -20.21
C THR A 186 -2.85 -9.39 -19.12
N LEU A 187 -3.71 -10.32 -19.51
CA LEU A 187 -4.23 -11.36 -18.64
C LEU A 187 -3.88 -12.75 -19.18
N ASP A 188 -3.66 -13.65 -18.25
CA ASP A 188 -3.36 -15.05 -18.55
C ASP A 188 -4.69 -15.78 -18.72
N ILE A 189 -4.81 -16.57 -19.79
CA ILE A 189 -5.96 -17.42 -20.08
C ILE A 189 -5.50 -18.88 -19.99
N ILE A 190 -6.32 -19.73 -19.40
CA ILE A 190 -6.13 -21.18 -19.34
C ILE A 190 -7.25 -21.90 -20.09
N ASP A 191 -6.88 -22.90 -20.87
CA ASP A 191 -7.82 -23.77 -21.58
C ASP A 191 -8.07 -25.03 -20.75
N ILE A 192 -9.30 -25.26 -20.31
CA ILE A 192 -9.73 -26.44 -19.53
C ILE A 192 -10.98 -27.01 -20.20
N ASP A 193 -10.95 -28.29 -20.57
CA ASP A 193 -12.07 -29.01 -21.20
C ASP A 193 -12.71 -28.24 -22.37
N HIS A 194 -11.86 -27.75 -23.29
CA HIS A 194 -12.25 -26.95 -24.46
C HIS A 194 -12.94 -25.61 -24.16
N LYS A 195 -12.89 -25.14 -22.91
CA LYS A 195 -13.35 -23.81 -22.49
C LYS A 195 -12.16 -22.95 -22.04
N THR A 196 -12.20 -21.67 -22.43
CA THR A 196 -11.19 -20.67 -22.10
C THR A 196 -11.60 -19.90 -20.86
N TYR A 197 -10.74 -19.85 -19.85
CA TYR A 197 -10.98 -19.08 -18.62
C TYR A 197 -9.87 -18.07 -18.37
N TYR A 198 -10.23 -16.86 -17.94
CA TYR A 198 -9.29 -15.85 -17.48
C TYR A 198 -8.80 -16.16 -16.07
N ILE A 199 -7.49 -16.09 -15.85
CA ILE A 199 -6.88 -16.24 -14.53
C ILE A 199 -6.93 -14.88 -13.82
N LEU A 200 -7.86 -14.76 -12.86
CA LEU A 200 -8.02 -13.56 -12.04
C LEU A 200 -6.94 -13.47 -10.96
N ALA A 201 -6.70 -14.59 -10.28
CA ALA A 201 -5.68 -14.70 -9.24
C ALA A 201 -5.06 -16.11 -9.22
N LYS A 202 -3.80 -16.17 -8.77
CA LYS A 202 -3.08 -17.41 -8.52
C LYS A 202 -2.61 -17.44 -7.07
N TYR A 203 -2.99 -18.49 -6.36
CA TYR A 203 -2.65 -18.73 -4.97
C TYR A 203 -2.08 -20.14 -4.83
N ASN A 204 -0.77 -20.26 -4.57
CA ASN A 204 -0.07 -21.56 -4.52
C ASN A 204 -0.44 -22.46 -5.72
N ASP A 205 -1.24 -23.51 -5.45
CA ASP A 205 -1.70 -24.50 -6.43
C ASP A 205 -3.12 -24.23 -6.95
N THR A 206 -3.74 -23.13 -6.54
CA THR A 206 -5.14 -22.80 -6.86
C THR A 206 -5.19 -21.56 -7.75
N PHE A 207 -6.02 -21.63 -8.79
CA PHE A 207 -6.39 -20.51 -9.64
C PHE A 207 -7.83 -20.10 -9.37
N ILE A 208 -8.04 -18.79 -9.29
CA ILE A 208 -9.36 -18.19 -9.38
C ILE A 208 -9.57 -17.81 -10.83
N LEU A 209 -10.59 -18.40 -11.43
CA LEU A 209 -10.90 -18.32 -12.85
C LEU A 209 -12.23 -17.61 -13.08
N ALA A 210 -12.39 -16.93 -14.21
CA ALA A 210 -13.69 -16.43 -14.66
C ALA A 210 -13.82 -16.50 -16.18
N ASN A 211 -15.06 -16.56 -16.66
CA ASN A 211 -15.35 -16.55 -18.11
C ASN A 211 -15.15 -15.14 -18.71
N GLU A 212 -15.34 -14.10 -17.90
CA GLU A 212 -15.32 -12.71 -18.32
C GLU A 212 -14.51 -11.87 -17.31
N ILE A 213 -13.98 -10.73 -17.75
CA ILE A 213 -13.17 -9.83 -16.92
C ILE A 213 -14.00 -8.60 -16.58
N TYR A 214 -14.71 -8.63 -15.46
CA TYR A 214 -15.37 -7.46 -14.90
C TYR A 214 -14.87 -7.17 -13.48
N ALA A 215 -14.93 -5.91 -13.10
CA ALA A 215 -14.85 -5.54 -11.69
C ALA A 215 -16.11 -6.08 -11.01
N ASN A 216 -15.94 -6.73 -9.85
CA ASN A 216 -17.03 -7.32 -9.08
C ASN A 216 -17.77 -8.49 -9.80
N ASN A 217 -17.01 -9.48 -10.30
CA ASN A 217 -17.60 -10.72 -10.82
C ASN A 217 -18.25 -11.52 -9.68
N ASP A 218 -19.56 -11.74 -9.78
CA ASP A 218 -20.30 -12.60 -8.86
C ASP A 218 -20.10 -14.10 -9.17
N ASN A 219 -19.60 -14.43 -10.37
CA ASN A 219 -19.38 -15.79 -10.85
C ASN A 219 -17.89 -16.04 -11.13
N PHE A 220 -17.31 -17.00 -10.41
CA PHE A 220 -15.92 -17.44 -10.57
C PHE A 220 -15.81 -18.95 -10.34
N TYR A 221 -14.73 -19.53 -10.84
CA TYR A 221 -14.41 -20.94 -10.65
C TYR A 221 -13.11 -21.06 -9.86
N ILE A 222 -13.05 -22.09 -9.02
CA ILE A 222 -11.84 -22.44 -8.28
C ILE A 222 -11.26 -23.67 -8.95
N TYR A 223 -10.02 -23.56 -9.42
CA TYR A 223 -9.33 -24.65 -10.07
C TYR A 223 -8.03 -24.97 -9.36
N LYS A 224 -7.86 -26.21 -8.91
CA LYS A 224 -6.61 -26.68 -8.30
C LYS A 224 -5.76 -27.40 -9.33
N LEU A 225 -4.52 -26.97 -9.48
CA LEU A 225 -3.51 -27.60 -10.33
C LEU A 225 -3.28 -29.04 -9.87
N SER A 226 -3.51 -30.00 -10.77
CA SER A 226 -3.00 -31.36 -10.61
C SER A 226 -1.54 -31.43 -11.10
N PRO A 227 -0.64 -32.08 -10.34
CA PRO A 227 0.80 -32.11 -10.68
C PRO A 227 1.13 -32.88 -11.97
N ASN A 228 0.22 -33.75 -12.44
CA ASN A 228 0.45 -34.65 -13.57
C ASN A 228 -0.27 -34.22 -14.87
N SER A 229 -0.87 -33.03 -14.90
CA SER A 229 -1.62 -32.53 -16.05
C SER A 229 -0.91 -31.34 -16.67
N LEU A 230 -0.73 -31.39 -17.99
CA LEU A 230 -0.21 -30.27 -18.78
C LEU A 230 -1.34 -29.29 -19.07
N PHE A 231 -1.11 -28.02 -18.74
CA PHE A 231 -2.04 -26.93 -19.03
C PHE A 231 -1.47 -26.00 -20.07
N HIS A 232 -2.34 -25.54 -20.95
CA HIS A 232 -2.00 -24.53 -21.93
C HIS A 232 -2.39 -23.15 -21.40
N ILE A 233 -1.38 -22.29 -21.21
CA ILE A 233 -1.57 -20.92 -20.72
C ILE A 233 -1.13 -19.96 -21.81
N LYS A 234 -2.01 -19.02 -22.15
CA LYS A 234 -1.75 -17.95 -23.11
C LYS A 234 -1.84 -16.59 -22.44
N VAL A 235 -0.90 -15.71 -22.73
CA VAL A 235 -0.95 -14.31 -22.30
C VAL A 235 -1.65 -13.50 -23.39
N VAL A 236 -2.80 -12.91 -23.06
CA VAL A 236 -3.62 -12.16 -24.02
C VAL A 236 -3.68 -10.69 -23.61
N LYS A 237 -3.59 -9.79 -24.59
CA LYS A 237 -3.79 -8.35 -24.37
C LYS A 237 -5.28 -8.08 -24.16
N VAL A 238 -5.59 -7.38 -23.08
CA VAL A 238 -6.96 -6.97 -22.77
C VAL A 238 -7.15 -5.59 -23.35
N SER A 239 -8.00 -5.45 -24.37
CA SER A 239 -8.50 -4.14 -24.79
C SER A 239 -9.55 -3.72 -23.77
N THR A 240 -9.17 -2.88 -22.82
CA THR A 240 -10.14 -2.22 -21.93
C THR A 240 -11.03 -1.31 -22.78
N SER A 241 -12.16 -1.81 -23.29
CA SER A 241 -13.29 -0.94 -23.63
C SER A 241 -13.94 -0.57 -22.30
N LYS A 242 -13.82 0.70 -21.94
CA LYS A 242 -14.56 1.29 -20.82
C LYS A 242 -16.07 1.15 -21.00
#